data_AF-A0A0C2CP16-F1
#
_entry.id   AF-A0A0C2CP16-F1
#
_cell.length_a   1.000
_cell.length_b   1.000
_cell.length_c   1.000
_cell.angle_alpha   90.00
_cell.angle_beta   90.00
_cell.angle_gamma   90.00
#
_symmetry.space_group_name_H-M   'P 1'
#
loop_
_entity.id
_entity.type
_entity.pdbx_description
1 polymer ?
#
loop_
_entity_poly.entity_id
_entity_poly.type
_entity_poly.pdbx_seq_one_letter_code
_entity_poly.pdbx_strand_id
1 'polypeptide(L)'
;MGTPSPNPRPLSPLQEQNIMRTSINSRERKRMHDLNEAMEELRSCLPYSQDASSRKMSKINTLLLACNWYDSPANHPESRSPKAVGCPPRRRGDHRSSSSTSRFYHRSSTSGTRPRPR
;
A
#
# COMPACT_ATOMS: atom_id res chain seq x y z
N MET A 1 -25.84 -67.51 -13.27
CA MET A 1 -24.99 -67.72 -12.07
C MET A 1 -24.09 -66.50 -11.92
N GLY A 2 -24.45 -65.54 -11.06
CA GLY A 2 -23.60 -64.37 -10.78
C GLY A 2 -22.65 -64.68 -9.62
N THR A 3 -21.35 -64.49 -9.81
CA THR A 3 -20.36 -64.64 -8.73
C THR A 3 -20.56 -63.53 -7.69
N PRO A 4 -20.57 -63.84 -6.38
CA PRO A 4 -20.63 -62.80 -5.37
C PRO A 4 -19.35 -61.95 -5.43
N SER A 5 -19.51 -60.64 -5.52
CA SER A 5 -18.41 -59.68 -5.42
C SER A 5 -17.70 -59.88 -4.07
N PRO A 6 -16.37 -59.98 -4.03
CA PRO A 6 -15.66 -60.22 -2.77
C PRO A 6 -15.85 -59.02 -1.85
N ASN A 7 -16.27 -59.28 -0.60
CA ASN A 7 -16.33 -58.25 0.42
C ASN A 7 -14.94 -57.61 0.59
N PRO A 8 -14.84 -56.27 0.55
CA PRO A 8 -13.56 -55.60 0.72
C PRO A 8 -12.99 -55.94 2.10
N ARG A 9 -11.74 -56.41 2.12
CA ARG A 9 -11.05 -56.74 3.37
C ARG A 9 -10.91 -55.46 4.22
N PRO A 10 -11.14 -55.54 5.54
CA PRO A 10 -10.90 -54.40 6.43
C PRO A 10 -9.45 -53.95 6.29
N LEU A 11 -9.26 -52.62 6.22
CA LEU A 11 -7.93 -52.04 6.15
C LEU A 11 -7.21 -52.25 7.49
N SER A 12 -5.90 -52.47 7.44
CA SER A 12 -5.11 -52.47 8.67
C SER A 12 -5.09 -51.06 9.29
N PRO A 13 -4.97 -50.93 10.62
CA PRO A 13 -4.92 -49.63 11.29
C PRO A 13 -3.85 -48.68 10.73
N LEU A 14 -2.73 -49.24 10.24
CA LEU A 14 -1.66 -48.47 9.60
C LEU A 14 -2.08 -47.92 8.23
N GLN A 15 -2.85 -48.68 7.46
CA GLN A 15 -3.37 -48.21 6.16
C GLN A 15 -4.39 -47.08 6.37
N GLU A 16 -5.27 -47.18 7.37
CA GLU A 16 -6.20 -46.11 7.72
C GLU A 16 -5.48 -44.82 8.13
N GLN A 17 -4.45 -44.95 8.99
CA GLN A 17 -3.58 -43.82 9.37
C GLN A 17 -2.90 -43.18 8.16
N ASN A 18 -2.38 -43.97 7.23
CA ASN A 18 -1.75 -43.46 6.01
C ASN A 18 -2.75 -42.75 5.09
N ILE A 19 -3.98 -43.26 4.97
CA ILE A 19 -5.05 -42.61 4.22
C ILE A 19 -5.40 -41.25 4.84
N MET A 20 -5.55 -41.20 6.17
CA MET A 20 -5.82 -39.94 6.89
C MET A 20 -4.70 -38.91 6.67
N ARG A 21 -3.43 -39.32 6.85
CA ARG A 21 -2.27 -38.44 6.61
C ARG A 21 -2.24 -37.93 5.17
N THR A 22 -2.51 -38.80 4.20
CA THR A 22 -2.51 -38.44 2.78
C THR A 22 -3.66 -37.49 2.44
N SER A 23 -4.85 -37.72 3.01
CA SER A 23 -6.03 -36.85 2.87
C SER A 23 -5.75 -35.45 3.43
N ILE A 24 -5.16 -35.37 4.63
CA ILE A 24 -4.76 -34.10 5.26
C ILE A 24 -3.74 -33.37 4.38
N ASN A 25 -2.69 -34.05 3.94
CA ASN A 25 -1.65 -33.46 3.09
C ASN A 25 -2.21 -32.98 1.75
N SER A 26 -3.15 -33.72 1.17
CA SER A 26 -3.81 -33.32 -0.08
C SER A 26 -4.63 -32.04 0.11
N ARG A 27 -5.36 -31.94 1.23
CA ARG A 27 -6.13 -30.74 1.57
C ARG A 27 -5.22 -29.53 1.78
N GLU A 28 -4.10 -29.70 2.49
CA GLU A 28 -3.17 -28.60 2.71
C GLU A 28 -2.47 -28.17 1.42
N ARG A 29 -2.12 -29.11 0.53
CA ARG A 29 -1.63 -28.76 -0.81
C ARG A 29 -2.64 -27.91 -1.56
N LYS A 30 -3.92 -28.31 -1.57
CA LYS A 30 -4.98 -27.50 -2.20
C LYS A 30 -5.05 -26.10 -1.60
N ARG A 31 -5.09 -25.98 -0.27
CA ARG A 31 -5.10 -24.68 0.42
C ARG A 31 -3.90 -23.81 0.04
N MET A 32 -2.70 -24.42 -0.07
CA MET A 32 -1.49 -23.71 -0.49
C MET A 32 -1.54 -23.28 -1.96
N HIS A 33 -2.17 -24.08 -2.84
CA HIS A 33 -2.42 -23.69 -4.23
C HIS A 33 -3.35 -22.49 -4.32
N ASP A 34 -4.50 -22.54 -3.63
CA ASP A 34 -5.48 -21.45 -3.60
C ASP A 34 -4.82 -20.14 -3.08
N LEU A 35 -3.97 -20.23 -2.04
CA LEU A 35 -3.19 -19.08 -1.54
C LEU A 35 -2.19 -18.55 -2.58
N ASN A 36 -1.46 -19.43 -3.26
CA ASN A 36 -0.47 -19.03 -4.25
C ASN A 36 -1.12 -18.38 -5.47
N GLU A 37 -2.32 -18.84 -5.85
CA GLU A 37 -3.13 -18.26 -6.92
C GLU A 37 -3.54 -16.82 -6.58
N ALA A 38 -4.15 -16.60 -5.40
CA ALA A 38 -4.47 -15.25 -4.91
C ALA A 38 -3.24 -14.34 -4.83
N MET A 39 -2.07 -14.89 -4.48
CA MET A 39 -0.83 -14.14 -4.45
C MET A 39 -0.33 -13.74 -5.85
N GLU A 40 -0.59 -14.55 -6.86
CA GLU A 40 -0.25 -14.23 -8.26
C GLU A 40 -1.23 -13.21 -8.84
N GLU A 41 -2.52 -13.31 -8.52
CA GLU A 41 -3.52 -12.28 -8.84
C GLU A 41 -3.09 -10.92 -8.27
N LEU A 42 -2.68 -10.88 -7.00
CA LEU A 42 -2.14 -9.67 -6.39
C LEU A 42 -0.97 -9.11 -7.19
N ARG A 43 -0.02 -9.95 -7.64
CA ARG A 43 1.10 -9.48 -8.48
C ARG A 43 0.61 -8.80 -9.74
N SER A 44 -0.39 -9.38 -10.42
CA SER A 44 -0.91 -8.84 -11.68
C SER A 44 -1.49 -7.42 -11.55
N CYS A 45 -1.98 -7.07 -10.35
CA CYS A 45 -2.50 -5.74 -10.05
C CYS A 45 -1.42 -4.70 -9.69
N LEU A 46 -0.20 -5.16 -9.35
CA LEU A 46 0.90 -4.25 -8.98
C LEU A 46 1.63 -3.72 -10.21
N PRO A 47 2.15 -2.48 -10.14
CA PRO A 47 3.05 -1.97 -11.16
C PRO A 47 4.31 -2.85 -11.26
N TYR A 48 4.93 -2.89 -12.44
CA TYR A 48 6.15 -3.67 -12.76
C TYR A 48 5.96 -5.20 -12.85
N SER A 49 4.74 -5.72 -12.70
CA SER A 49 4.45 -7.15 -12.87
C SER A 49 4.41 -7.60 -14.34
N GLN A 50 4.23 -6.66 -15.26
CA GLN A 50 4.02 -6.91 -16.70
C GLN A 50 5.31 -6.89 -17.53
N ASP A 51 6.44 -6.53 -16.92
CA ASP A 51 7.73 -6.52 -17.62
C ASP A 51 8.12 -7.96 -17.97
N ALA A 52 7.92 -8.38 -19.22
CA ALA A 52 8.17 -9.75 -19.68
C ALA A 52 9.64 -10.21 -19.50
N SER A 53 10.56 -9.27 -19.27
CA SER A 53 11.97 -9.53 -18.96
C SER A 53 12.29 -9.51 -17.46
N SER A 54 11.34 -9.14 -16.59
CA SER A 54 11.56 -9.07 -15.14
C SER A 54 11.31 -10.43 -14.49
N ARG A 55 12.19 -10.79 -13.55
CA ARG A 55 12.05 -12.04 -12.79
C ARG A 55 10.85 -11.92 -11.85
N LYS A 56 10.05 -12.99 -11.74
CA LYS A 56 8.94 -13.09 -10.77
C LYS A 56 9.37 -12.61 -9.38
N MET A 57 8.65 -11.64 -8.84
CA MET A 57 8.89 -11.12 -7.50
C MET A 57 8.66 -12.19 -6.44
N SER A 58 9.50 -12.21 -5.40
CA SER A 58 9.30 -13.07 -4.23
C SER A 58 7.98 -12.73 -3.52
N LYS A 59 7.44 -13.65 -2.71
CA LYS A 59 6.23 -13.39 -1.89
C LYS A 59 6.42 -12.17 -0.98
N ILE A 60 7.57 -12.08 -0.32
CA ILE A 60 7.91 -10.95 0.56
C ILE A 60 7.91 -9.63 -0.22
N ASN A 61 8.62 -9.58 -1.35
CA ASN A 61 8.71 -8.35 -2.14
C ASN A 61 7.36 -7.91 -2.70
N THR A 62 6.52 -8.89 -3.09
CA THR A 62 5.16 -8.61 -3.56
C THR A 62 4.33 -7.97 -2.45
N LEU A 63 4.38 -8.48 -1.22
CA LEU A 63 3.65 -7.91 -0.08
C LEU A 63 4.16 -6.51 0.27
N LEU A 64 5.49 -6.31 0.33
CA LEU A 64 6.08 -5.00 0.58
C LEU A 64 5.68 -3.97 -0.49
N LEU A 65 5.73 -4.36 -1.76
CA LEU A 65 5.33 -3.49 -2.87
C LEU A 65 3.84 -3.17 -2.80
N ALA A 66 2.98 -4.14 -2.48
CA ALA A 66 1.54 -3.92 -2.33
C ALA A 66 1.21 -2.92 -1.22
N CYS A 67 1.83 -3.06 -0.04
CA CYS A 67 1.66 -2.11 1.06
C CYS A 67 2.06 -0.70 0.64
N ASN A 68 3.27 -0.55 0.08
CA ASN A 68 3.77 0.75 -0.37
C ASN A 68 2.92 1.35 -1.51
N TRP A 69 2.38 0.49 -2.38
CA TRP A 69 1.54 0.92 -3.49
C TRP A 69 0.21 1.48 -2.99
N TYR A 70 -0.43 0.81 -2.04
CA TYR A 70 -1.69 1.28 -1.42
C TYR A 70 -1.48 2.61 -0.67
N ASP A 71 -0.39 2.74 0.09
CA ASP A 71 -0.09 3.95 0.87
C ASP A 71 0.37 5.14 0.01
N SER A 72 0.76 4.89 -1.24
CA SER A 72 1.27 5.95 -2.10
C SER A 72 0.13 6.91 -2.51
N PRO A 73 0.23 8.21 -2.19
CA PRO A 73 -0.81 9.19 -2.53
C PRO A 73 -0.97 9.35 -4.05
N ALA A 74 0.05 8.99 -4.84
CA ALA A 74 -0.01 8.99 -6.30
C ALA A 74 -1.08 8.03 -6.87
N ASN A 75 -1.47 7.01 -6.11
CA ASN A 75 -2.47 6.02 -6.49
C ASN A 75 -3.88 6.33 -5.91
N HIS A 76 -3.99 7.28 -4.97
CA HIS A 76 -5.29 7.70 -4.41
C HIS A 76 -5.84 8.91 -5.18
N PRO A 77 -6.97 8.77 -5.90
CA PRO A 77 -7.47 9.82 -6.81
C PRO A 77 -7.86 11.12 -6.09
N GLU A 78 -8.12 11.07 -4.78
CA GLU A 78 -8.56 12.23 -3.99
C GLU A 78 -7.43 13.24 -3.67
N SER A 79 -6.16 12.85 -3.81
CA SER A 79 -5.03 13.76 -3.57
C SER A 79 -4.58 14.52 -4.83
N ARG A 80 -5.14 14.20 -6.01
CA ARG A 80 -5.05 15.05 -7.21
C ARG A 80 -6.00 16.24 -7.06
N SER A 81 -5.72 17.12 -6.11
CA SER A 81 -6.28 18.48 -6.16
C SER A 81 -5.98 19.05 -7.54
N PRO A 82 -6.99 19.47 -8.34
CA PRO A 82 -6.71 20.23 -9.54
C PRO A 82 -5.95 21.47 -9.08
N LYS A 83 -4.72 21.65 -9.59
CA LYS A 83 -3.98 22.89 -9.38
C LYS A 83 -4.93 24.03 -9.70
N ALA A 84 -5.24 24.86 -8.69
CA ALA A 84 -5.99 26.07 -8.90
C ALA A 84 -5.28 26.87 -10.00
N VAL A 85 -5.88 26.88 -11.19
CA VAL A 85 -5.53 27.76 -12.29
C VAL A 85 -5.56 29.17 -11.72
N GLY A 86 -4.49 29.92 -11.99
CA GLY A 86 -4.09 31.11 -11.25
C GLY A 86 -5.21 32.04 -10.81
N CYS A 87 -5.22 32.39 -9.53
CA CYS A 87 -5.83 33.62 -9.08
C CYS A 87 -5.03 34.79 -9.67
N PRO A 88 -5.60 35.63 -10.56
CA PRO A 88 -4.92 36.85 -10.96
C PRO A 88 -4.82 37.78 -9.75
N PRO A 89 -3.76 38.59 -9.63
CA PRO A 89 -3.63 39.54 -8.54
C PRO A 89 -4.77 40.55 -8.64
N ARG A 90 -5.55 40.69 -7.56
CA ARG A 90 -6.57 41.75 -7.45
C ARG A 90 -5.87 43.10 -7.63
N ARG A 91 -6.26 43.87 -8.65
CA ARG A 91 -5.84 45.27 -8.80
C ARG A 91 -6.22 46.03 -7.53
N ARG A 92 -5.23 46.61 -6.85
CA ARG A 92 -5.44 47.59 -5.78
C ARG A 92 -6.22 48.75 -6.38
N GLY A 93 -7.45 48.93 -5.92
CA GLY A 93 -8.20 50.16 -6.16
C GLY A 93 -7.67 51.22 -5.20
N ASP A 94 -7.17 52.31 -5.77
CA ASP A 94 -6.86 53.53 -5.04
C ASP A 94 -8.13 54.11 -4.42
N HIS A 95 -8.16 54.22 -3.09
CA HIS A 95 -9.16 55.02 -2.37
C HIS A 95 -8.41 55.97 -1.45
N ARG A 96 -8.09 57.12 -2.04
CA ARG A 96 -7.66 58.35 -1.38
C ARG A 96 -8.71 58.76 -0.35
N SER A 97 -8.31 58.91 0.92
CA SER A 97 -8.75 60.01 1.79
C SER A 97 -7.92 60.08 3.07
N SER A 98 -7.51 61.32 3.36
CA SER A 98 -6.62 61.80 4.40
C SER A 98 -7.12 61.57 5.82
N SER A 99 -6.19 61.41 6.78
CA SER A 99 -6.15 62.23 7.99
C SER A 99 -4.83 62.05 8.74
N SER A 100 -4.18 63.19 8.98
CA SER A 100 -2.95 63.39 9.75
C SER A 100 -3.00 62.73 11.12
N THR A 101 -1.90 62.11 11.56
CA THR A 101 -1.39 62.30 12.92
C THR A 101 0.11 61.96 12.96
N SER A 102 0.87 62.98 13.34
CA SER A 102 2.28 63.00 13.71
C SER A 102 2.68 61.86 14.66
N ARG A 103 3.84 61.24 14.40
CA ARG A 103 4.73 60.76 15.46
C ARG A 103 6.15 60.48 14.93
N PHE A 104 6.99 61.50 15.11
CA PHE A 104 8.37 61.42 15.63
C PHE A 104 9.16 60.14 15.31
N TYR A 105 10.10 60.27 14.37
CA TYR A 105 11.34 59.50 14.38
C TYR A 105 12.18 59.96 15.57
N HIS A 106 12.37 59.10 16.58
CA HIS A 106 13.57 59.04 17.41
C HIS A 106 13.50 57.78 18.27
N ARG A 107 14.30 56.77 17.95
CA ARG A 107 14.86 55.89 19.00
C ARG A 107 16.23 55.41 18.58
N SER A 108 17.23 56.08 19.13
CA SER A 108 18.59 55.58 19.20
C SER A 108 18.68 54.45 20.23
N SER A 109 19.46 53.43 19.87
CA SER A 109 20.35 52.60 20.72
C SER A 109 19.83 52.01 22.03
N THR A 110 19.75 50.67 22.07
CA THR A 110 20.33 49.84 23.15
C THR A 110 20.61 48.42 22.63
N SER A 111 21.89 48.11 22.43
CA SER A 111 22.63 46.88 22.83
C SER A 111 21.92 45.52 22.94
N GLY A 112 22.58 44.48 22.42
CA GLY A 112 22.70 43.23 23.19
C GLY A 112 22.54 41.91 22.42
N THR A 113 23.61 41.51 21.74
CA THR A 113 24.18 40.14 21.72
C THR A 113 23.23 38.92 21.76
N ARG A 114 23.17 38.22 20.62
CA ARG A 114 22.97 36.75 20.55
C ARG A 114 24.11 36.02 21.29
N PRO A 115 23.85 34.87 21.91
CA PRO A 115 24.51 33.67 21.42
C PRO A 115 23.62 32.42 21.30
N ARG A 116 24.21 31.43 20.63
CA ARG A 116 23.72 30.16 20.11
C ARG A 116 23.60 29.05 21.17
N PRO A 117 22.92 27.93 20.86
CA PRO A 117 22.52 26.92 21.83
C PRO A 117 23.62 25.90 22.16
N ARG A 118 23.43 25.18 23.26
CA ARG A 118 23.97 23.84 23.52
C ARG A 118 22.82 22.85 23.52
#